data_AF-A0A484LDP0-F1
#
_entry.id   AF-A0A484LDP0-F1
#
_cell.length_a   1.000
_cell.length_b   1.000
_cell.length_c   1.000
_cell.angle_alpha   90.00
_cell.angle_beta   90.00
_cell.angle_gamma   90.00
#
_symmetry.space_group_name_H-M   'P 1'
#
loop_
_entity.id
_entity.type
_entity.pdbx_description
1 polymer ?
#
loop_
_entity_poly.entity_id
_entity_poly.type
_entity_poly.pdbx_seq_one_letter_code
_entity_poly.pdbx_strand_id
1 'polypeptide(L)'
;MGNIQDVPYEILNVLEFNSTRKRQSVVCRYPDGRLVLYCKGADTVIYERLASGDNDLKKRTREHLEHFGAAGLRTLCLAYRVLNPDAYENWNDKYIQAKSSLRDREKKLDENSLRRI
;
A
#
# COMPACT_ATOMS: atom_id res chain seq x y z
N MET A 1 -27.80 -0.35 18.10
CA MET A 1 -26.88 -1.45 17.78
C MET A 1 -26.61 -1.39 16.28
N GLY A 2 -25.35 -1.31 15.85
CA GLY A 2 -25.03 -1.28 14.42
C GLY A 2 -25.24 -2.66 13.80
N ASN A 3 -25.89 -2.73 12.65
CA ASN A 3 -26.04 -4.00 11.92
C ASN A 3 -24.67 -4.45 11.42
N ILE A 4 -24.25 -5.66 11.79
CA ILE A 4 -23.06 -6.30 11.22
C ILE A 4 -23.46 -6.85 9.85
N GLN A 5 -22.77 -6.41 8.81
CA GLN A 5 -23.00 -6.86 7.45
C GLN A 5 -21.68 -7.34 6.86
N ASP A 6 -21.69 -8.55 6.28
CA ASP A 6 -20.56 -9.04 5.50
C ASP A 6 -20.48 -8.30 4.17
N VAL A 7 -19.30 -7.77 3.88
CA VAL A 7 -19.02 -7.10 2.60
C VAL A 7 -17.92 -7.87 1.88
N PRO A 8 -18.20 -8.47 0.72
CA PRO A 8 -17.18 -9.17 -0.05
C PRO A 8 -16.23 -8.18 -0.72
N TYR A 9 -14.94 -8.50 -0.74
CA TYR A 9 -13.91 -7.76 -1.46
C TYR A 9 -13.08 -8.72 -2.30
N GLU A 10 -12.74 -8.31 -3.52
CA GLU A 10 -11.84 -9.07 -4.38
C GLU A 10 -10.41 -8.56 -4.22
N ILE A 11 -9.45 -9.46 -3.97
CA ILE A 11 -8.03 -9.13 -3.95
C ILE A 11 -7.47 -9.30 -5.36
N LEU A 12 -7.13 -8.20 -6.02
CA LEU A 12 -6.62 -8.21 -7.39
C LEU A 12 -5.12 -8.47 -7.46
N ASN A 13 -4.35 -7.83 -6.58
CA ASN A 13 -2.90 -8.00 -6.53
C ASN A 13 -2.42 -7.99 -5.08
N VAL A 14 -1.42 -8.83 -4.82
CA VAL A 14 -0.62 -8.81 -3.59
C VAL A 14 0.81 -8.47 -3.98
N LEU A 15 1.30 -7.33 -3.48
CA LEU A 15 2.69 -6.92 -3.62
C LEU A 15 3.39 -7.25 -2.30
N GLU A 16 4.02 -8.42 -2.30
CA GLU A 16 4.63 -9.01 -1.12
C GLU A 16 5.67 -8.11 -0.45
N PHE A 17 5.82 -8.34 0.85
CA PHE A 17 6.91 -7.75 1.61
C PHE A 17 8.26 -8.28 1.08
N ASN A 18 9.23 -7.38 0.95
CA ASN A 18 10.63 -7.77 0.86
C ASN A 18 11.51 -6.78 1.63
N SER A 19 12.72 -7.20 1.98
CA SER A 19 13.67 -6.43 2.80
C SER A 19 14.12 -5.12 2.15
N THR A 20 14.13 -5.06 0.83
CA THR A 20 14.47 -3.86 0.05
C THR A 20 13.35 -2.81 0.13
N ARG A 21 12.09 -3.24 -0.04
CA ARG A 21 10.91 -2.37 -0.08
C ARG A 21 10.41 -1.97 1.30
N LYS A 22 10.60 -2.83 2.30
CA LYS A 22 10.14 -2.69 3.69
C LYS A 22 8.65 -2.31 3.83
N ARG A 23 7.84 -2.75 2.86
CA ARG A 23 6.39 -2.53 2.78
C ARG A 23 5.72 -3.67 2.04
N GLN A 24 4.44 -3.88 2.33
CA GLN A 24 3.54 -4.78 1.63
C GLN A 24 2.31 -3.99 1.17
N SER A 25 1.77 -4.33 0.02
CA SER A 25 0.57 -3.68 -0.49
C SER A 25 -0.42 -4.69 -1.07
N VAL A 26 -1.69 -4.34 -1.05
CA VAL A 26 -2.75 -5.09 -1.74
C VAL A 26 -3.60 -4.11 -2.53
N VAL A 27 -4.04 -4.54 -3.72
CA VAL A 27 -5.08 -3.85 -4.48
C VAL A 27 -6.37 -4.64 -4.33
N CYS A 28 -7.42 -3.97 -3.86
CA CYS A 28 -8.73 -4.57 -3.63
C CYS A 28 -9.78 -3.91 -4.52
N ARG A 29 -10.75 -4.69 -5.00
CA ARG A 29 -11.99 -4.21 -5.63
C ARG A 29 -13.15 -4.37 -4.66
N TYR A 30 -13.86 -3.28 -4.43
CA TYR A 30 -15.09 -3.23 -3.65
C TYR A 30 -16.30 -3.65 -4.50
N PRO A 31 -17.43 -4.03 -3.87
CA PRO A 31 -18.65 -4.40 -4.61
C PRO A 31 -19.20 -3.29 -5.53
N ASP A 32 -18.94 -2.03 -5.17
CA ASP A 32 -19.28 -0.84 -5.96
C ASP A 32 -18.31 -0.59 -7.13
N GLY A 33 -17.36 -1.49 -7.36
CA GLY A 33 -16.33 -1.38 -8.39
C GLY A 33 -15.13 -0.51 -8.00
N ARG A 34 -15.14 0.13 -6.81
CA ARG A 34 -14.04 0.99 -6.37
C ARG A 34 -12.77 0.18 -6.15
N LEU A 35 -11.67 0.68 -6.71
CA LEU A 35 -10.34 0.11 -6.53
C LEU A 35 -9.60 0.84 -5.43
N VAL A 36 -9.06 0.10 -4.46
CA VAL A 36 -8.31 0.66 -3.34
C VAL A 36 -6.98 -0.05 -3.19
N LEU A 37 -5.89 0.72 -3.22
CA LEU A 37 -4.58 0.28 -2.80
C LEU A 37 -4.48 0.46 -1.28
N TYR A 38 -4.17 -0.60 -0.55
CA TYR A 38 -3.72 -0.53 0.84
C TYR A 38 -2.22 -0.81 0.90
N CYS A 39 -1.50 -0.10 1.76
CA CYS A 39 -0.08 -0.32 1.97
C CYS A 39 0.29 -0.21 3.44
N LYS A 40 0.96 -1.23 3.96
CA LYS A 40 1.56 -1.25 5.30
C LYS A 40 3.07 -1.35 5.22
N GLY A 41 3.79 -0.65 6.08
CA GLY A 41 5.26 -0.70 6.10
C GLY A 41 5.90 0.15 7.18
N ALA A 42 7.22 0.26 7.10
CA ALA A 42 7.98 1.17 7.94
C ALA A 42 7.54 2.62 7.72
N ASP A 43 7.55 3.41 8.78
CA ASP A 43 7.15 4.83 8.79
C ASP A 43 7.90 5.67 7.75
N THR A 44 9.22 5.58 7.70
CA THR A 44 10.06 6.27 6.71
C THR A 44 9.63 5.96 5.28
N VAL A 45 9.41 4.68 4.99
CA VAL A 45 9.00 4.21 3.65
C VAL A 45 7.60 4.67 3.27
N ILE A 46 6.65 4.68 4.21
CA ILE A 46 5.28 5.12 3.94
C ILE A 46 5.24 6.65 3.76
N TYR A 47 5.87 7.42 4.66
CA TYR A 47 5.84 8.88 4.62
C TYR A 47 6.44 9.48 3.35
N GLU A 48 7.50 8.90 2.78
CA GLU A 48 8.08 9.30 1.48
C GLU A 48 7.10 9.19 0.31
N ARG A 49 6.05 8.37 0.45
CA ARG A 49 5.13 8.01 -0.63
C ARG A 49 3.76 8.67 -0.47
N LEU A 50 3.48 9.26 0.68
CA LEU A 50 2.24 9.97 0.94
C LEU A 50 2.12 11.18 0.01
N ALA A 51 0.95 11.37 -0.59
CA ALA A 51 0.60 12.63 -1.23
C ALA A 51 0.74 13.81 -0.25
N SER A 52 1.01 15.02 -0.77
CA SER A 52 0.88 16.25 0.02
C SER A 52 -0.53 16.34 0.60
N GLY A 53 -0.66 16.75 1.86
CA GLY A 53 -1.94 16.71 2.56
C GLY A 53 -1.83 17.32 3.94
N ASP A 54 -2.70 16.88 4.85
CA ASP A 54 -2.76 17.35 6.24
C ASP A 54 -1.43 17.11 6.97
N ASN A 55 -0.66 18.18 7.12
CA ASN A 55 0.65 18.14 7.76
C ASN A 55 0.53 17.95 9.28
N ASP A 56 -0.57 18.39 9.89
CA ASP A 56 -0.77 18.28 11.34
C ASP A 56 -1.07 16.84 11.73
N LEU A 57 -1.94 16.16 10.96
CA LEU A 57 -2.20 14.73 11.16
C LEU A 57 -0.94 13.90 10.97
N LYS A 58 -0.15 14.20 9.93
CA LYS A 58 1.14 13.54 9.66
C LYS A 58 2.13 13.76 10.79
N LYS A 59 2.21 14.97 11.34
CA LYS A 59 3.11 15.32 12.45
C LYS A 59 2.71 14.58 13.72
N ARG A 60 1.43 14.65 14.12
CA ARG A 60 0.91 13.95 15.31
C ARG A 60 1.10 12.44 15.22
N THR A 61 0.85 11.86 14.05
CA THR A 61 1.06 10.43 13.83
C THR A 61 2.54 10.06 13.97
N ARG A 62 3.47 10.91 13.50
CA ARG A 62 4.92 10.71 13.66
C ARG A 62 5.33 10.74 15.12
N GLU A 63 4.85 11.72 15.88
CA GLU A 63 5.14 11.83 17.32
C GLU A 63 4.68 10.58 18.08
N HIS A 64 3.50 10.03 17.76
CA HIS A 64 3.04 8.77 18.35
C HIS A 64 3.91 7.57 17.96
N LEU A 65 4.35 7.48 16.70
CA LEU A 65 5.24 6.40 16.24
C LEU A 65 6.59 6.43 16.97
N GLU A 66 7.15 7.63 17.18
CA GLU A 66 8.38 7.83 17.95
C GLU A 66 8.18 7.41 19.42
N HIS A 67 7.08 7.82 20.03
CA HIS A 67 6.75 7.42 21.40
C HIS A 67 6.62 5.90 21.56
N PHE A 68 5.91 5.23 20.64
CA PHE A 68 5.76 3.77 20.65
C PHE A 68 7.09 3.05 20.39
N GLY A 69 7.91 3.57 19.47
CA GLY A 69 9.25 3.04 19.21
C GLY A 69 10.16 3.14 20.43
N ALA A 70 10.12 4.27 21.15
CA ALA A 70 10.88 4.47 22.39
C ALA A 70 10.45 3.50 23.50
N ALA A 71 9.18 3.09 23.52
CA ALA A 71 8.65 2.06 24.42
C ALA A 71 8.96 0.62 23.97
N GLY A 72 9.70 0.42 22.88
CA GLY A 72 10.04 -0.91 22.35
C GLY A 72 8.91 -1.60 21.58
N LEU A 73 7.83 -0.89 21.23
CA LEU A 73 6.72 -1.44 20.47
C LEU A 73 7.06 -1.52 18.98
N ARG A 74 6.63 -2.61 18.33
CA ARG A 74 6.71 -2.72 16.88
C ARG A 74 5.58 -1.88 16.25
N THR A 75 5.95 -0.89 15.47
CA THR A 75 5.01 -0.02 14.75
C THR A 75 4.99 -0.31 13.26
N LEU A 76 3.84 -0.12 12.63
CA LEU A 76 3.68 -0.06 11.19
C LEU A 76 2.80 1.14 10.85
N CYS A 77 3.14 1.82 9.76
CA CYS A 77 2.25 2.79 9.14
C CYS A 77 1.35 2.08 8.14
N LEU A 78 0.06 2.43 8.14
CA LEU A 78 -0.92 2.00 7.15
C LEU A 78 -1.43 3.23 6.39
N ALA A 79 -1.44 3.14 5.07
CA ALA A 79 -1.99 4.17 4.21
C ALA A 79 -2.77 3.52 3.07
N TYR A 80 -3.70 4.27 2.47
CA TYR A 80 -4.50 3.80 1.36
C TYR A 80 -4.71 4.88 0.31
N ARG A 81 -5.04 4.45 -0.90
CA ARG A 81 -5.37 5.32 -2.03
C ARG A 81 -6.45 4.70 -2.89
N VAL A 82 -7.45 5.49 -3.27
CA VAL A 82 -8.40 5.09 -4.31
C VAL A 82 -7.72 5.19 -5.68
N LEU A 83 -7.79 4.12 -6.47
CA LEU A 83 -7.18 4.07 -7.79
C LEU A 83 -8.19 4.44 -8.87
N ASN A 84 -7.73 5.20 -9.86
CA ASN A 84 -8.47 5.34 -11.11
C ASN A 84 -8.41 4.00 -11.88
N PRO A 85 -9.54 3.49 -12.42
CA PRO A 85 -9.59 2.21 -13.14
C PRO A 85 -8.63 2.12 -14.33
N ASP A 86 -8.60 3.12 -15.20
CA ASP A 86 -7.73 3.12 -16.39
C ASP A 86 -6.25 3.13 -16.01
N ALA A 87 -5.90 3.90 -14.97
CA ALA A 87 -4.55 3.93 -14.43
C ALA A 87 -4.14 2.59 -13.81
N TYR A 88 -5.08 1.89 -13.17
CA TYR A 88 -4.86 0.55 -12.61
C TYR A 88 -4.66 -0.49 -13.72
N GLU A 89 -5.50 -0.54 -14.75
CA GLU A 89 -5.37 -1.52 -15.83
C GLU A 89 -4.01 -1.38 -16.55
N ASN A 90 -3.65 -0.14 -16.92
CA ASN A 90 -2.34 0.16 -17.52
C ASN A 90 -1.14 -0.25 -16.62
N TRP A 91 -1.31 -0.16 -15.31
CA TRP A 91 -0.30 -0.60 -14.35
C TRP A 91 -0.26 -2.12 -14.23
N ASN A 92 -1.43 -2.76 -14.19
CA ASN A 92 -1.58 -4.20 -14.01
C ASN A 92 -1.00 -4.98 -15.19
N ASP A 93 -1.14 -4.49 -16.42
CA ASP A 93 -0.50 -5.08 -17.61
C ASP A 93 1.03 -5.18 -17.44
N LYS A 94 1.66 -4.08 -16.99
CA LYS A 94 3.10 -4.03 -16.72
C LYS A 94 3.49 -4.93 -15.55
N TYR A 95 2.65 -4.97 -14.51
CA TYR A 95 2.86 -5.83 -13.36
C TYR A 95 2.82 -7.33 -13.73
N ILE A 96 1.86 -7.75 -14.56
CA ILE A 96 1.74 -9.12 -15.06
C ILE A 96 2.97 -9.50 -15.89
N GLN A 97 3.40 -8.62 -16.80
CA GLN A 97 4.62 -8.83 -17.59
C GLN A 97 5.88 -8.94 -16.71
N ALA A 98 6.00 -8.11 -15.68
CA ALA A 98 7.10 -8.20 -14.72
C ALA A 98 7.05 -9.51 -13.92
N LYS A 99 5.85 -9.94 -13.51
CA LYS A 99 5.63 -11.16 -12.71
C LYS A 99 5.92 -12.43 -13.50
N SER A 100 5.67 -12.46 -14.81
CA SER A 100 5.97 -13.59 -15.69
C SER A 100 7.44 -13.68 -16.12
N SER A 101 8.26 -12.67 -15.78
CA SER A 101 9.67 -12.66 -16.16
C SER A 101 10.48 -13.72 -15.41
N LEU A 102 11.27 -14.51 -16.15
CA LEU A 102 12.15 -15.55 -15.60
C LEU A 102 13.45 -15.00 -15.00
N ARG A 103 13.83 -13.76 -15.34
CA ARG A 103 15.06 -13.09 -14.86
C ARG A 103 14.72 -11.74 -14.26
N ASP A 104 15.40 -11.38 -13.18
CA ASP A 104 15.27 -10.11 -12.46
C ASP A 104 13.84 -9.77 -12.04
N ARG A 105 13.02 -10.79 -11.77
CA ARG A 105 11.60 -10.64 -11.45
C ARG A 105 11.37 -9.67 -10.29
N GLU A 106 12.13 -9.81 -9.20
CA GLU A 106 11.97 -8.94 -8.02
C GLU A 106 12.27 -7.48 -8.33
N LYS A 107 13.34 -7.22 -9.10
CA LYS A 107 13.71 -5.87 -9.53
C LYS A 107 12.64 -5.26 -10.43
N LYS A 108 12.16 -6.01 -11.43
CA LYS A 108 11.09 -5.57 -12.34
C LYS A 108 9.78 -5.30 -11.60
N LEU A 109 9.44 -6.11 -10.60
CA LEU A 109 8.25 -5.91 -9.77
C LEU A 109 8.37 -4.65 -8.90
N ASP A 110 9.55 -4.32 -8.38
CA ASP A 110 9.73 -3.09 -7.60
C ASP A 110 9.73 -1.83 -8.47
N GLU A 111 10.37 -1.88 -9.65
CA GLU A 111 10.34 -0.80 -10.64
C GLU A 111 8.90 -0.46 -11.07
N ASN A 112 8.08 -1.50 -11.25
CA ASN A 112 6.67 -1.38 -11.57
C ASN A 112 5.77 -1.30 -10.33
N SER A 113 6.28 -1.01 -9.13
CA SER A 113 5.41 -0.85 -7.96
C SER A 113 4.70 0.51 -7.95
N LEU A 114 3.47 0.56 -7.42
CA LEU A 114 2.75 1.82 -7.23
C LEU A 114 3.54 2.72 -6.26
N ARG A 115 4.05 3.85 -6.77
CA ARG A 115 5.03 4.70 -6.06
C ARG A 115 4.42 5.70 -5.09
N ARG A 116 3.19 6.14 -5.33
CA ARG A 116 2.47 7.08 -4.45
C ARG A 116 1.29 6.41 -3.78
N ILE A 117 1.05 6.81 -2.53
CA ILE A 117 -0.10 6.46 -1.70
C ILE A 117 -0.85 7.75 -1.40
#